data_AF-A0A9J6QZV8-F1
#
_entry.id   AF-A0A9J6QZV8-F1
#
_cell.length_a   1.000
_cell.length_b   1.000
_cell.length_c   1.000
_cell.angle_alpha   90.00
_cell.angle_beta   90.00
_cell.angle_gamma   90.00
#
_symmetry.space_group_name_H-M   'P 1'
#
loop_
_entity.id
_entity.type
_entity.pdbx_description
1 polymer ?
#
loop_
_entity_poly.entity_id
_entity_poly.type
_entity_poly.pdbx_seq_one_letter_code
_entity_poly.pdbx_strand_id
1 'polypeptide(L)'
;MAIQNRRGAYGDFNPDKLKSGEWATVMSGDPNAADGRATYLCYEPGVVKRMATFEDMEENVELSLDHIFDRFTADMQKAFDNANAALATMQTATTAANNAASNANTKATAANTAATNANSKAALADTAASNANAKASAAETAASNANAKATAANTAAGSANTAATNANSKATAAEAAAKTANDIATLVQQKLNNGDFNGKAATVSVGNVTTGAPGSQVQITARGTSTNVILDFAIPQGQKGDPGTITNLSGQPVTFTVASSDVDIATGETLATIFGKLLKSVQTLRTGLAGKAASSHNHSATNITSGTLPVTRGGTGQTTAAGVKSAFGVTALETSLANLISDETIAAAQAAGIDLSGGGVLNLNRLVQLFLTN
;
A
#
# COMPACT_ATOMS: atom_id res chain seq x y z
N MET A 1 -60.99 11.07 120.04
CA MET A 1 -59.75 11.87 120.08
C MET A 1 -59.21 11.95 118.66
N ALA A 2 -58.97 13.15 118.13
CA ALA A 2 -58.40 13.30 116.79
C ALA A 2 -56.87 13.17 116.88
N ILE A 3 -56.28 12.27 116.10
CA ILE A 3 -54.82 12.21 115.91
C ILE A 3 -54.42 13.46 115.12
N GLN A 4 -53.49 14.25 115.66
CA GLN A 4 -52.94 15.43 114.97
C GLN A 4 -51.48 15.18 114.59
N ASN A 5 -51.15 15.32 113.31
CA ASN A 5 -49.79 15.29 112.80
C ASN A 5 -49.09 16.64 113.05
N ARG A 6 -47.75 16.62 113.16
CA ARG A 6 -46.95 17.85 113.19
C ARG A 6 -47.08 18.59 111.87
N ARG A 7 -47.23 19.92 111.91
CA ARG A 7 -47.43 20.75 110.72
C ARG A 7 -46.80 22.13 110.84
N GLY A 8 -46.33 22.71 109.73
CA GLY A 8 -45.65 24.01 109.69
C GLY A 8 -45.05 24.35 108.32
N ALA A 9 -44.32 25.46 108.21
CA ALA A 9 -43.58 25.81 107.00
C ALA A 9 -42.33 24.92 106.85
N TYR A 10 -41.83 24.76 105.62
CA TYR A 10 -40.66 23.91 105.35
C TYR A 10 -39.40 24.36 106.12
N GLY A 11 -39.20 25.67 106.29
CA GLY A 11 -38.07 26.20 107.05
C GLY A 11 -38.03 25.77 108.52
N ASP A 12 -39.17 25.37 109.09
CA ASP A 12 -39.30 24.89 110.47
C ASP A 12 -39.32 23.34 110.56
N PHE A 13 -39.28 22.67 109.40
CA PHE A 13 -39.30 21.21 109.33
C PHE A 13 -37.95 20.64 109.76
N ASN A 14 -37.94 19.93 110.90
CA ASN A 14 -36.73 19.30 111.44
C ASN A 14 -36.90 17.77 111.52
N PRO A 15 -36.29 17.01 110.59
CA PRO A 15 -36.36 15.55 110.54
C PRO A 15 -35.83 14.83 111.78
N ASP A 16 -34.81 15.36 112.45
CA ASP A 16 -34.18 14.75 113.63
C ASP A 16 -35.08 14.76 114.86
N LYS A 17 -36.08 15.65 114.87
CA LYS A 17 -37.03 15.80 115.99
C LYS A 17 -38.28 14.96 115.82
N LEU A 18 -38.39 14.16 114.75
CA LEU A 18 -39.51 13.26 114.50
C LEU A 18 -39.22 11.87 115.05
N LYS A 19 -40.26 11.17 115.46
CA LYS A 19 -40.19 9.78 115.90
C LYS A 19 -40.44 8.82 114.74
N SER A 20 -39.92 7.60 114.84
CA SER A 20 -40.23 6.52 113.89
C SER A 20 -41.74 6.34 113.73
N GLY A 21 -42.22 6.31 112.49
CA GLY A 21 -43.63 6.21 112.11
C GLY A 21 -44.43 7.52 112.23
N GLU A 22 -43.81 8.63 112.67
CA GLU A 22 -44.47 9.93 112.77
C GLU A 22 -44.62 10.58 111.38
N TRP A 23 -45.80 11.13 111.14
CA TRP A 23 -46.13 11.92 109.96
C TRP A 23 -45.95 13.41 110.24
N ALA A 24 -45.32 14.12 109.31
CA ALA A 24 -45.15 15.56 109.35
C ALA A 24 -45.64 16.20 108.05
N THR A 25 -46.46 17.23 108.17
CA THR A 25 -47.10 17.91 107.04
C THR A 25 -46.56 19.33 106.88
N VAL A 26 -45.85 19.57 105.79
CA VAL A 26 -45.38 20.89 105.40
C VAL A 26 -46.50 21.63 104.67
N MET A 27 -46.85 22.81 105.17
CA MET A 27 -48.03 23.58 104.72
C MET A 27 -47.68 24.69 103.71
N SER A 28 -46.40 25.03 103.56
CA SER A 28 -45.91 26.04 102.61
C SER A 28 -44.37 26.03 102.52
N GLY A 29 -43.85 26.41 101.35
CA GLY A 29 -42.43 26.70 101.13
C GLY A 29 -41.53 25.48 100.99
N ASP A 30 -42.07 24.28 100.75
CA ASP A 30 -41.24 23.13 100.37
C ASP A 30 -40.67 23.35 98.95
N PRO A 31 -39.35 23.38 98.76
CA PRO A 31 -38.76 23.61 97.44
C PRO A 31 -38.94 22.44 96.46
N ASN A 32 -39.45 21.30 96.94
CA ASN A 32 -39.57 20.08 96.14
C ASN A 32 -41.02 19.70 95.79
N ALA A 33 -41.99 20.58 96.08
CA ALA A 33 -43.39 20.46 95.69
C ALA A 33 -43.86 21.76 95.03
N ALA A 34 -44.58 21.69 93.91
CA ALA A 34 -44.92 22.87 93.11
C ALA A 34 -45.84 23.86 93.83
N ASP A 35 -46.76 23.37 94.67
CA ASP A 35 -47.64 24.18 95.53
C ASP A 35 -46.98 24.55 96.88
N GLY A 36 -45.73 24.10 97.09
CA GLY A 36 -44.96 24.29 98.31
C GLY A 36 -45.43 23.45 99.51
N ARG A 37 -46.32 22.48 99.31
CA ARG A 37 -46.88 21.62 100.36
C ARG A 37 -46.41 20.18 100.19
N ALA A 38 -46.14 19.51 101.29
CA ALA A 38 -45.68 18.12 101.24
C ALA A 38 -45.99 17.39 102.53
N THR A 39 -45.99 16.07 102.47
CA THR A 39 -46.10 15.23 103.66
C THR A 39 -44.92 14.27 103.73
N TYR A 40 -44.36 14.09 104.92
CA TYR A 40 -43.19 13.26 105.15
C TYR A 40 -43.51 12.18 106.19
N LEU A 41 -43.05 10.96 105.92
CA LEU A 41 -43.05 9.86 106.88
C LEU A 41 -41.64 9.66 107.43
N CYS A 42 -41.50 9.74 108.75
CA CYS A 42 -40.25 9.45 109.44
C CYS A 42 -40.10 7.94 109.63
N TYR A 43 -38.99 7.36 109.16
CA TYR A 43 -38.64 5.96 109.43
C TYR A 43 -37.80 5.85 110.70
N GLU A 44 -36.85 6.78 110.89
CA GLU A 44 -36.02 6.94 112.08
C GLU A 44 -35.69 8.44 112.23
N PRO A 45 -35.35 8.94 113.43
CA PRO A 45 -34.98 10.35 113.61
C PRO A 45 -33.92 10.78 112.58
N GLY A 46 -34.24 11.81 111.79
CA GLY A 46 -33.40 12.32 110.70
C GLY A 46 -33.65 11.69 109.33
N VAL A 47 -34.28 10.51 109.27
CA VAL A 47 -34.56 9.76 108.04
C VAL A 47 -36.04 9.86 107.69
N VAL A 48 -36.37 10.87 106.87
CA VAL A 48 -37.73 11.12 106.37
C VAL A 48 -37.82 10.83 104.88
N LYS A 49 -38.96 10.30 104.44
CA LYS A 49 -39.30 10.18 103.01
C LYS A 49 -40.49 11.08 102.69
N ARG A 50 -40.37 11.88 101.63
CA ARG A 50 -41.50 12.64 101.09
C ARG A 50 -42.49 11.68 100.47
N MET A 51 -43.76 11.82 100.83
CA MET A 51 -44.87 11.18 100.14
C MET A 51 -45.24 12.12 99.00
N ALA A 52 -44.96 11.70 97.76
CA ALA A 52 -45.50 12.38 96.60
C ALA A 52 -47.02 12.18 96.57
N THR A 53 -47.76 13.25 96.33
CA THR A 53 -49.18 13.13 95.97
C THR A 53 -49.29 12.53 94.57
N PHE A 54 -50.50 12.10 94.17
CA PHE A 54 -50.70 11.62 92.81
C PHE A 54 -50.48 12.76 91.80
N GLU A 55 -50.95 13.94 92.17
CA GLU A 55 -50.84 15.20 91.43
C GLU A 55 -49.36 15.61 91.23
N ASP A 56 -48.52 15.50 92.26
CA ASP A 56 -47.07 15.75 92.14
C ASP A 56 -46.39 14.79 91.15
N MET A 57 -46.82 13.53 91.10
CA MET A 57 -46.27 12.55 90.16
C MET A 57 -46.76 12.79 88.74
N GLU A 58 -48.02 13.19 88.56
CA GLU A 58 -48.59 13.56 87.27
C GLU A 58 -47.80 14.73 86.66
N GLU A 59 -47.58 15.82 87.40
CA GLU A 59 -46.81 16.99 86.93
C GLU A 59 -45.35 16.62 86.58
N ASN A 60 -44.68 15.83 87.41
CA ASN A 60 -43.31 15.39 87.14
C ASN A 60 -43.21 14.51 85.88
N VAL A 61 -44.21 13.66 85.65
CA VAL A 61 -44.30 12.83 84.45
C VAL A 61 -44.58 13.69 83.22
N GLU A 62 -45.51 14.63 83.30
CA GLU A 62 -45.81 15.58 82.21
C GLU A 62 -44.59 16.41 81.82
N LEU A 63 -43.90 17.04 82.78
CA LEU A 63 -42.68 17.81 82.52
C LEU A 63 -41.56 16.96 81.90
N SER A 64 -41.42 15.72 82.36
CA SER A 64 -40.44 14.78 81.80
C SER A 64 -40.81 14.38 80.37
N LEU A 65 -42.09 14.14 80.09
CA LEU A 65 -42.60 13.83 78.76
C LEU A 65 -42.39 15.01 77.80
N ASP A 66 -42.69 16.24 78.22
CA ASP A 66 -42.46 17.45 77.43
C ASP A 66 -40.98 17.58 77.05
N HIS A 67 -40.07 17.44 78.02
CA HIS A 67 -38.64 17.50 77.73
C HIS A 67 -38.16 16.37 76.79
N ILE A 68 -38.74 15.16 76.90
CA ILE A 68 -38.47 14.05 75.98
C ILE A 68 -38.97 14.39 74.57
N PHE A 69 -40.19 14.92 74.43
CA PHE A 69 -40.77 15.28 73.13
C PHE A 69 -40.03 16.44 72.47
N ASP A 70 -39.62 17.45 73.24
CA ASP A 70 -38.80 18.55 72.77
C ASP A 70 -37.45 18.05 72.23
N ARG A 71 -36.77 17.21 73.01
CA ARG A 71 -35.49 16.63 72.60
C ARG A 71 -35.65 15.74 71.38
N PHE A 72 -36.69 14.91 71.33
CA PHE A 72 -36.99 14.05 70.19
C PHE A 72 -37.26 14.87 68.92
N THR A 73 -38.05 15.94 69.03
CA THR A 73 -38.35 16.85 67.92
C THR A 73 -37.09 17.57 67.43
N ALA A 74 -36.24 18.04 68.34
CA ALA A 74 -34.97 18.66 68.00
C ALA A 74 -34.00 17.70 67.30
N ASP A 75 -33.87 16.46 67.80
CA ASP A 75 -33.03 15.44 67.20
C ASP A 75 -33.53 15.04 65.80
N MET A 76 -34.85 14.92 65.61
CA MET A 76 -35.45 14.68 64.29
C MET A 76 -35.18 15.84 63.32
N GLN A 77 -35.37 17.09 63.74
CA GLN A 77 -35.11 18.25 62.89
C GLN A 77 -33.64 18.30 62.45
N LYS A 78 -32.72 18.07 63.39
CA LYS A 78 -31.28 17.99 63.09
C LYS A 78 -30.96 16.88 62.09
N ALA A 79 -31.63 15.73 62.20
CA ALA A 79 -31.49 14.65 61.22
C ALA A 79 -31.99 15.06 59.82
N PHE A 80 -33.12 15.76 59.74
CA PHE A 80 -33.63 16.31 58.47
C PHE A 80 -32.70 17.35 57.86
N ASP A 81 -32.16 18.27 58.65
CA ASP A 81 -31.23 19.30 58.18
C ASP A 81 -29.95 18.66 57.63
N ASN A 82 -29.41 17.67 58.34
CA ASN A 82 -28.25 16.89 57.88
C ASN A 82 -28.54 16.15 56.57
N ALA A 83 -29.73 15.52 56.43
CA ALA A 83 -30.14 14.84 55.22
C ALA A 83 -30.27 15.82 54.03
N ASN A 84 -30.84 17.00 54.26
CA ASN A 84 -30.98 18.04 53.25
C ASN A 84 -29.61 18.60 52.82
N ALA A 85 -28.68 18.81 53.75
CA ALA A 85 -27.32 19.23 53.44
C ALA A 85 -26.56 18.18 52.60
N ALA A 86 -26.73 16.89 52.92
CA ALA A 86 -26.19 15.80 52.13
C ALA A 86 -26.79 15.77 50.71
N LEU A 87 -28.11 15.97 50.58
CA LEU A 87 -28.79 16.05 49.28
C LEU A 87 -28.26 17.21 48.42
N ALA A 88 -28.07 18.39 48.99
CA ALA A 88 -27.49 19.54 48.28
C ALA A 88 -26.07 19.26 47.78
N THR A 89 -25.26 18.56 48.59
CA THR A 89 -23.91 18.14 48.20
C THR A 89 -23.96 17.14 47.04
N MET A 90 -24.86 16.15 47.10
CA MET A 90 -25.04 15.18 46.02
C MET A 90 -25.52 15.82 44.71
N GLN A 91 -26.43 16.79 44.78
CA GLN A 91 -26.89 17.54 43.59
C GLN A 91 -25.73 18.30 42.95
N THR A 92 -24.90 18.98 43.75
CA THR A 92 -23.71 19.69 43.26
C THR A 92 -22.72 18.73 42.60
N ALA A 93 -22.45 17.58 43.22
CA ALA A 93 -21.59 16.55 42.66
C ALA A 93 -22.14 15.96 41.34
N THR A 94 -23.45 15.75 41.26
CA THR A 94 -24.13 15.25 40.05
C THR A 94 -24.00 16.24 38.91
N THR A 95 -24.22 17.54 39.15
CA THR A 95 -24.05 18.59 38.13
C THR A 95 -22.59 18.67 37.67
N ALA A 96 -21.63 18.59 38.59
CA ALA A 96 -20.21 18.58 38.24
C ALA A 96 -19.84 17.37 37.37
N ALA A 97 -20.35 16.18 37.70
CA ALA A 97 -20.14 14.97 36.91
C ALA A 97 -20.75 15.08 35.50
N ASN A 98 -21.98 15.62 35.38
CA ASN A 98 -22.64 15.83 34.10
C ASN A 98 -21.89 16.84 33.23
N ASN A 99 -21.40 17.94 33.82
CA ASN A 99 -20.59 18.92 33.11
C ASN A 99 -19.26 18.32 32.62
N ALA A 100 -18.61 17.50 33.44
CA ALA A 100 -17.39 16.80 33.05
C ALA A 100 -17.62 15.83 31.89
N ALA A 101 -18.71 15.06 31.94
CA ALA A 101 -19.10 14.14 30.87
C ALA A 101 -19.40 14.88 29.56
N SER A 102 -20.14 15.99 29.62
CA SER A 102 -20.41 16.84 28.45
C SER A 102 -19.12 17.41 27.85
N ASN A 103 -18.22 17.94 28.69
CA ASN A 103 -16.92 18.45 28.25
C ASN A 103 -16.05 17.36 27.61
N ALA A 104 -16.06 16.14 28.15
CA ALA A 104 -15.36 15.00 27.57
C ALA A 104 -15.92 14.65 26.18
N ASN A 105 -17.25 14.65 26.01
CA ASN A 105 -17.90 14.39 24.73
C ASN A 105 -17.59 15.46 23.66
N THR A 106 -17.57 16.74 24.05
CA THR A 106 -17.15 17.83 23.16
C THR A 106 -15.70 17.66 22.71
N LYS A 107 -14.78 17.33 23.63
CA LYS A 107 -13.37 17.07 23.32
C LYS A 107 -13.20 15.87 22.39
N ALA A 108 -13.94 14.78 22.63
CA ALA A 108 -13.93 13.60 21.76
C ALA A 108 -14.41 13.93 20.35
N THR A 109 -15.49 14.72 20.22
CA THR A 109 -15.99 15.19 18.92
C THR A 109 -14.96 16.03 18.19
N ALA A 110 -14.35 17.00 18.87
CA ALA A 110 -13.30 17.85 18.30
C ALA A 110 -12.08 17.03 17.82
N ALA A 111 -11.66 16.02 18.59
CA ALA A 111 -10.58 15.12 18.21
C ALA A 111 -10.93 14.31 16.96
N ASN A 112 -12.17 13.81 16.86
CA ASN A 112 -12.63 13.06 15.68
C ASN A 112 -12.70 13.95 14.42
N THR A 113 -13.13 15.20 14.56
CA THR A 113 -13.10 16.18 13.47
C THR A 113 -11.67 16.47 13.02
N ALA A 114 -10.74 16.65 13.96
CA ALA A 114 -9.33 16.87 13.65
C ALA A 114 -8.71 15.67 12.90
N ALA A 115 -9.01 14.43 13.34
CA ALA A 115 -8.57 13.21 12.66
C ALA A 115 -9.13 13.13 11.22
N THR A 116 -10.42 13.42 11.04
CA THR A 116 -11.07 13.43 9.71
C THR A 116 -10.42 14.46 8.77
N ASN A 117 -10.12 15.65 9.29
CA ASN A 117 -9.44 16.70 8.54
C ASN A 117 -8.01 16.28 8.15
N ALA A 118 -7.27 15.64 9.06
CA ALA A 118 -5.94 15.12 8.79
C ALA A 118 -5.96 14.07 7.67
N ASN A 119 -6.91 13.12 7.72
CA ASN A 119 -7.08 12.11 6.67
C ASN A 119 -7.42 12.74 5.31
N SER A 120 -8.27 13.76 5.29
CA SER A 120 -8.61 14.49 4.06
C SER A 120 -7.40 15.22 3.48
N LYS A 121 -6.52 15.79 4.32
CA LYS A 121 -5.28 16.43 3.88
C LYS A 121 -4.26 15.42 3.36
N ALA A 122 -4.16 14.23 3.96
CA ALA A 122 -3.32 13.16 3.46
C ALA A 122 -3.75 12.71 2.05
N ALA A 123 -5.06 12.49 1.83
CA ALA A 123 -5.58 12.11 0.51
C ALA A 123 -5.32 13.17 -0.58
N LEU A 124 -5.41 14.47 -0.23
CA LEU A 124 -5.04 15.55 -1.14
C LEU A 124 -3.54 15.57 -1.46
N ALA A 125 -2.68 15.25 -0.49
CA ALA A 125 -1.24 15.14 -0.71
C ALA A 125 -0.91 13.96 -1.65
N ASP A 126 -1.55 12.81 -1.48
CA ASP A 126 -1.37 11.64 -2.36
C ASP A 126 -1.81 11.94 -3.80
N THR A 127 -2.92 12.68 -3.95
CA THR A 127 -3.40 13.15 -5.26
C THR A 127 -2.39 14.10 -5.90
N ALA A 128 -1.84 15.05 -5.13
CA ALA A 128 -0.84 15.99 -5.61
C ALA A 128 0.46 15.27 -6.05
N ALA A 129 0.91 14.28 -5.28
CA ALA A 129 2.07 13.45 -5.62
C ALA A 129 1.84 12.66 -6.92
N SER A 130 0.66 12.04 -7.07
CA SER A 130 0.28 11.31 -8.30
C SER A 130 0.28 12.22 -9.53
N ASN A 131 -0.25 13.44 -9.40
CA ASN A 131 -0.24 14.44 -10.47
C ASN A 131 1.17 14.92 -10.81
N ALA A 132 2.06 15.05 -9.81
CA ALA A 132 3.46 15.40 -10.04
C ALA A 132 4.18 14.29 -10.81
N ASN A 133 3.97 13.03 -10.44
CA ASN A 133 4.54 11.88 -11.15
C ASN A 133 4.06 11.80 -12.60
N ALA A 134 2.76 12.01 -12.86
CA ALA A 134 2.22 12.04 -14.21
C ALA A 134 2.87 13.14 -15.07
N LYS A 135 3.09 14.33 -14.50
CA LYS A 135 3.80 15.43 -15.19
C LYS A 135 5.26 15.08 -15.47
N ALA A 136 5.94 14.40 -14.55
CA ALA A 136 7.32 13.95 -14.75
C ALA A 136 7.42 12.96 -15.92
N SER A 137 6.56 11.93 -15.96
CA SER A 137 6.54 10.97 -17.07
C SER A 137 6.21 11.61 -18.43
N ALA A 138 5.33 12.61 -18.45
CA ALA A 138 5.04 13.37 -19.66
C ALA A 138 6.26 14.17 -20.13
N ALA A 139 7.02 14.77 -19.21
CA ALA A 139 8.26 15.50 -19.52
C ALA A 139 9.35 14.56 -20.06
N GLU A 140 9.52 13.37 -19.48
CA GLU A 140 10.44 12.33 -19.97
C GLU A 140 10.09 11.89 -21.39
N THR A 141 8.79 11.67 -21.66
CA THR A 141 8.30 11.31 -23.00
C THR A 141 8.60 12.42 -24.00
N ALA A 142 8.37 13.68 -23.63
CA ALA A 142 8.67 14.83 -24.48
C ALA A 142 10.18 14.93 -24.79
N ALA A 143 11.04 14.69 -23.80
CA ALA A 143 12.50 14.68 -23.97
C ALA A 143 12.96 13.55 -24.92
N SER A 144 12.41 12.35 -24.76
CA SER A 144 12.71 11.22 -25.66
C SER A 144 12.32 11.53 -27.11
N ASN A 145 11.13 12.10 -27.32
CA ASN A 145 10.66 12.52 -28.64
C ASN A 145 11.56 13.62 -29.25
N ALA A 146 12.05 14.55 -28.44
CA ALA A 146 13.00 15.57 -28.90
C ALA A 146 14.33 14.94 -29.35
N ASN A 147 14.86 13.98 -28.59
CA ASN A 147 16.08 13.27 -28.96
C ASN A 147 15.91 12.44 -30.24
N ALA A 148 14.76 11.79 -30.42
CA ALA A 148 14.45 11.07 -31.65
C ALA A 148 14.43 12.02 -32.87
N LYS A 149 13.81 13.19 -32.73
CA LYS A 149 13.80 14.22 -33.79
C LYS A 149 15.20 14.76 -34.08
N ALA A 150 16.03 14.99 -33.06
CA ALA A 150 17.41 15.42 -33.24
C ALA A 150 18.24 14.36 -34.00
N THR A 151 18.06 13.09 -33.67
CA THR A 151 18.72 11.97 -34.36
C THR A 151 18.30 11.91 -35.82
N ALA A 152 16.99 12.02 -36.11
CA ALA A 152 16.48 12.05 -37.48
C ALA A 152 17.04 13.24 -38.28
N ALA A 153 17.14 14.42 -37.67
CA ALA A 153 17.74 15.60 -38.30
C ALA A 153 19.23 15.38 -38.64
N ASN A 154 19.99 14.75 -37.74
CA ASN A 154 21.41 14.43 -37.99
C ASN A 154 21.57 13.43 -39.14
N THR A 155 20.72 12.39 -39.20
CA THR A 155 20.71 11.43 -40.31
C THR A 155 20.40 12.10 -41.65
N ALA A 156 19.43 13.01 -41.67
CA ALA A 156 19.09 13.80 -42.86
C ALA A 156 20.26 14.68 -43.30
N ALA A 157 20.94 15.35 -42.35
CA ALA A 157 22.12 16.16 -42.64
C ALA A 157 23.28 15.32 -43.22
N GLY A 158 23.54 14.13 -42.67
CA GLY A 158 24.55 13.20 -43.21
C GLY A 158 24.22 12.74 -44.64
N SER A 159 22.94 12.50 -44.93
CA SER A 159 22.47 12.13 -46.27
C SER A 159 22.67 13.29 -47.26
N ALA A 160 22.38 14.52 -46.84
CA ALA A 160 22.63 15.72 -47.64
C ALA A 160 24.12 15.93 -47.94
N ASN A 161 25.01 15.72 -46.97
CA ASN A 161 26.45 15.79 -47.17
C ASN A 161 26.97 14.73 -48.16
N THR A 162 26.41 13.52 -48.09
CA THR A 162 26.73 12.44 -49.04
C THR A 162 26.30 12.83 -50.45
N ALA A 163 25.08 13.37 -50.61
CA ALA A 163 24.59 13.86 -51.89
C ALA A 163 25.47 14.98 -52.45
N ALA A 164 25.90 15.94 -51.61
CA ALA A 164 26.82 17.00 -52.00
C ALA A 164 28.19 16.46 -52.47
N THR A 165 28.75 15.49 -51.75
CA THR A 165 30.02 14.83 -52.12
C THR A 165 29.91 14.11 -53.46
N ASN A 166 28.79 13.42 -53.70
CA ASN A 166 28.51 12.77 -54.97
C ASN A 166 28.41 13.80 -56.12
N ALA A 167 27.71 14.91 -55.89
CA ALA A 167 27.61 15.98 -56.87
C ALA A 167 29.00 16.57 -57.22
N ASN A 168 29.84 16.82 -56.22
CA ASN A 168 31.21 17.31 -56.43
C ASN A 168 32.07 16.31 -57.24
N SER A 169 31.91 15.01 -56.96
CA SER A 169 32.61 13.95 -57.71
C SER A 169 32.17 13.91 -59.17
N LYS A 170 30.87 14.11 -59.45
CA LYS A 170 30.34 14.19 -60.82
C LYS A 170 30.82 15.45 -61.55
N ALA A 171 30.90 16.59 -60.86
CA ALA A 171 31.46 17.82 -61.43
C ALA A 171 32.93 17.63 -61.83
N THR A 172 33.75 17.05 -60.94
CA THR A 172 35.15 16.74 -61.22
C THR A 172 35.31 15.82 -62.44
N ALA A 173 34.47 14.78 -62.54
CA ALA A 173 34.48 13.87 -63.68
C ALA A 173 34.11 14.58 -65.00
N ALA A 174 33.16 15.51 -64.96
CA ALA A 174 32.77 16.31 -66.12
C ALA A 174 33.90 17.26 -66.57
N GLU A 175 34.59 17.90 -65.62
CA GLU A 175 35.76 18.74 -65.90
C GLU A 175 36.89 17.95 -66.56
N ALA A 176 37.17 16.73 -66.08
CA ALA A 176 38.17 15.85 -66.68
C ALA A 176 37.80 15.43 -68.12
N ALA A 177 36.53 15.11 -68.36
CA ALA A 177 36.03 14.79 -69.70
C ALA A 177 36.15 16.00 -70.65
N ALA A 178 35.80 17.20 -70.18
CA ALA A 178 35.94 18.43 -70.96
C ALA A 178 37.40 18.72 -71.31
N LYS A 179 38.33 18.53 -70.36
CA LYS A 179 39.77 18.66 -70.62
C LYS A 179 40.22 17.68 -71.70
N THR A 180 39.82 16.42 -71.60
CA THR A 180 40.17 15.39 -72.59
C THR A 180 39.67 15.77 -74.00
N ALA A 181 38.46 16.30 -74.10
CA ALA A 181 37.91 16.76 -75.38
C ALA A 181 38.73 17.93 -75.96
N ASN A 182 39.12 18.90 -75.13
CA ASN A 182 39.97 20.02 -75.54
C ASN A 182 41.37 19.56 -75.98
N ASP A 183 41.96 18.60 -75.27
CA ASP A 183 43.25 18.02 -75.62
C ASP A 183 43.18 17.29 -76.99
N ILE A 184 42.12 16.51 -77.23
CA ILE A 184 41.86 15.85 -78.53
C ILE A 184 41.69 16.88 -79.65
N ALA A 185 40.91 17.93 -79.44
CA ALA A 185 40.71 18.98 -80.44
C ALA A 185 42.04 19.63 -80.83
N THR A 186 42.89 19.92 -79.83
CA THR A 186 44.24 20.47 -80.04
C THR A 186 45.12 19.51 -80.84
N LEU A 187 45.10 18.21 -80.50
CA LEU A 187 45.86 17.18 -81.22
C LEU A 187 45.41 17.04 -82.67
N VAL A 188 44.10 17.03 -82.93
CA VAL A 188 43.54 16.98 -84.29
C VAL A 188 44.02 18.18 -85.09
N GLN A 189 43.99 19.39 -84.51
CA GLN A 189 44.49 20.59 -85.18
C GLN A 189 45.99 20.51 -85.48
N GLN A 190 46.80 19.96 -84.56
CA GLN A 190 48.22 19.71 -84.81
C GLN A 190 48.43 18.73 -85.96
N LYS A 191 47.73 17.59 -85.96
CA LYS A 191 47.85 16.58 -87.02
C LYS A 191 47.41 17.10 -88.38
N LEU A 192 46.38 17.95 -88.42
CA LEU A 192 45.97 18.68 -89.62
C LEU A 192 47.09 19.57 -90.14
N ASN A 193 47.69 20.38 -89.26
CA ASN A 193 48.80 21.28 -89.63
C ASN A 193 50.04 20.51 -90.09
N ASN A 194 50.30 19.34 -89.51
CA ASN A 194 51.43 18.47 -89.88
C ASN A 194 51.18 17.64 -91.15
N GLY A 195 49.96 17.61 -91.68
CA GLY A 195 49.61 16.87 -92.90
C GLY A 195 49.37 15.38 -92.71
N ASP A 196 49.29 14.85 -91.48
CA ASP A 196 49.15 13.40 -91.22
C ASP A 196 47.90 12.76 -91.88
N PHE A 197 46.90 13.57 -92.24
CA PHE A 197 45.66 13.11 -92.90
C PHE A 197 45.71 13.13 -94.44
N ASN A 198 46.81 13.55 -95.07
CA ASN A 198 46.91 13.69 -96.54
C ASN A 198 47.54 12.48 -97.27
N GLY A 199 47.81 11.38 -96.55
CA GLY A 199 48.37 10.15 -97.14
C GLY A 199 47.38 9.37 -98.01
N LYS A 200 47.70 9.18 -99.30
CA LYS A 200 46.93 8.29 -100.19
C LYS A 200 47.04 6.84 -99.71
N ALA A 201 45.91 6.22 -99.35
CA ALA A 201 45.89 4.86 -98.83
C ALA A 201 46.52 3.88 -99.83
N ALA A 202 47.42 3.02 -99.34
CA ALA A 202 47.89 1.87 -100.11
C ALA A 202 46.72 0.90 -100.26
N THR A 203 46.31 0.59 -101.49
CA THR A 203 45.29 -0.43 -101.73
C THR A 203 45.94 -1.80 -101.68
N VAL A 204 45.38 -2.72 -100.91
CA VAL A 204 45.76 -4.13 -100.96
C VAL A 204 44.57 -4.91 -101.47
N SER A 205 44.70 -5.58 -102.62
CA SER A 205 43.65 -6.47 -103.13
C SER A 205 44.10 -7.92 -103.03
N VAL A 206 43.13 -8.80 -102.76
CA VAL A 206 43.39 -10.23 -102.82
C VAL A 206 43.26 -10.64 -104.27
N GLY A 207 44.30 -11.28 -104.79
CA GLY A 207 44.26 -11.92 -106.09
C GLY A 207 43.63 -13.30 -105.95
N ASN A 208 44.37 -14.33 -106.31
CA ASN A 208 43.91 -15.71 -106.29
C ASN A 208 43.93 -16.27 -104.87
N VAL A 209 42.84 -16.92 -104.44
CA VAL A 209 42.80 -17.71 -103.20
C VAL A 209 42.51 -19.16 -103.54
N THR A 210 43.41 -20.05 -103.17
CA THR A 210 43.29 -21.49 -103.44
C THR A 210 43.33 -22.28 -102.15
N THR A 211 42.50 -23.32 -102.07
CA THR A 211 42.51 -24.24 -100.93
C THR A 211 43.52 -25.34 -101.21
N GLY A 212 44.55 -25.42 -100.37
CA GLY A 212 45.54 -26.49 -100.37
C GLY A 212 45.05 -27.75 -99.67
N ALA A 213 45.72 -28.86 -99.91
CA ALA A 213 45.42 -30.12 -99.24
C ALA A 213 45.57 -29.99 -97.70
N PRO A 214 44.79 -30.72 -96.90
CA PRO A 214 44.98 -30.75 -95.45
C PRO A 214 46.43 -31.05 -95.07
N GLY A 215 47.05 -30.18 -94.27
CA GLY A 215 48.44 -30.31 -93.82
C GLY A 215 49.52 -29.72 -94.74
N SER A 216 49.17 -29.07 -95.87
CA SER A 216 50.16 -28.34 -96.69
C SER A 216 50.64 -27.05 -96.01
N GLN A 217 51.74 -26.44 -96.48
CA GLN A 217 52.22 -25.15 -95.97
C GLN A 217 51.47 -23.99 -96.64
N VAL A 218 51.11 -22.95 -95.88
CA VAL A 218 50.50 -21.72 -96.41
C VAL A 218 51.51 -21.00 -97.31
N GLN A 219 51.07 -20.49 -98.46
CA GLN A 219 51.87 -19.66 -99.37
C GLN A 219 51.18 -18.31 -99.63
N ILE A 220 51.95 -17.22 -99.59
CA ILE A 220 51.49 -15.86 -99.90
C ILE A 220 52.48 -15.20 -100.86
N THR A 221 52.01 -14.72 -102.01
CA THR A 221 52.85 -14.01 -103.00
C THR A 221 52.32 -12.60 -103.23
N ALA A 222 53.18 -11.59 -103.07
CA ALA A 222 52.84 -10.17 -103.24
C ALA A 222 53.33 -9.62 -104.59
N ARG A 223 52.47 -8.88 -105.30
CA ARG A 223 52.77 -8.21 -106.58
C ARG A 223 52.17 -6.80 -106.58
N GLY A 224 52.52 -5.92 -107.53
CA GLY A 224 52.00 -4.54 -107.61
C GLY A 224 52.99 -3.45 -107.17
N THR A 225 52.50 -2.27 -106.76
CA THR A 225 53.33 -1.11 -106.34
C THR A 225 53.23 -0.85 -104.83
N SER A 226 54.09 0.02 -104.29
CA SER A 226 54.11 0.37 -102.87
C SER A 226 52.80 1.01 -102.35
N THR A 227 51.95 1.50 -103.25
CA THR A 227 50.61 2.04 -102.91
C THR A 227 49.47 1.20 -103.49
N ASN A 228 49.75 0.08 -104.17
CA ASN A 228 48.74 -0.84 -104.69
C ASN A 228 49.31 -2.28 -104.77
N VAL A 229 49.20 -3.05 -103.69
CA VAL A 229 49.74 -4.42 -103.56
C VAL A 229 48.63 -5.44 -103.82
N ILE A 230 48.92 -6.50 -104.54
CA ILE A 230 48.02 -7.63 -104.79
C ILE A 230 48.62 -8.88 -104.12
N LEU A 231 47.88 -9.54 -103.25
CA LEU A 231 48.33 -10.73 -102.51
C LEU A 231 47.57 -11.98 -103.00
N ASP A 232 48.30 -12.98 -103.48
CA ASP A 232 47.78 -14.30 -103.85
C ASP A 232 48.01 -15.28 -102.68
N PHE A 233 47.00 -16.09 -102.33
CA PHE A 233 47.00 -17.02 -101.18
C PHE A 233 46.77 -18.49 -101.58
N ALA A 234 47.47 -19.40 -100.89
CA ALA A 234 47.15 -20.82 -100.85
C ALA A 234 47.01 -21.29 -99.40
N ILE A 235 45.78 -21.65 -98.99
CA ILE A 235 45.42 -21.93 -97.59
C ILE A 235 45.02 -23.41 -97.42
N PRO A 236 45.70 -24.19 -96.55
CA PRO A 236 45.36 -25.58 -96.26
C PRO A 236 44.07 -25.73 -95.45
N GLN A 237 43.31 -26.80 -95.68
CA GLN A 237 42.13 -27.13 -94.86
C GLN A 237 42.51 -27.71 -93.48
N GLY A 238 41.83 -27.27 -92.41
CA GLY A 238 42.00 -27.79 -91.04
C GLY A 238 41.22 -29.08 -90.75
N GLN A 239 41.69 -29.89 -89.80
CA GLN A 239 40.97 -31.08 -89.33
C GLN A 239 39.84 -30.71 -88.35
N LYS A 240 38.69 -31.36 -88.47
CA LYS A 240 37.51 -31.11 -87.63
C LYS A 240 37.66 -31.79 -86.26
N GLY A 241 37.38 -31.08 -85.17
CA GLY A 241 37.34 -31.62 -83.80
C GLY A 241 35.95 -32.09 -83.34
N ASP A 242 35.91 -32.96 -82.33
CA ASP A 242 34.69 -33.55 -81.76
C ASP A 242 34.07 -32.68 -80.64
N PRO A 243 32.72 -32.65 -80.49
CA PRO A 243 32.06 -31.92 -79.39
C PRO A 243 32.08 -32.66 -78.04
N GLY A 244 32.22 -31.91 -76.93
CA GLY A 244 32.11 -32.42 -75.55
C GLY A 244 30.68 -32.43 -74.99
N THR A 245 30.39 -33.37 -74.08
CA THR A 245 29.07 -33.59 -73.44
C THR A 245 29.00 -33.01 -72.02
N ILE A 246 27.82 -32.52 -71.60
CA ILE A 246 27.52 -32.05 -70.23
C ILE A 246 26.49 -33.00 -69.58
N THR A 247 26.75 -33.44 -68.35
CA THR A 247 25.94 -34.41 -67.59
C THR A 247 24.75 -33.75 -66.87
N ASN A 248 23.58 -34.39 -66.88
CA ASN A 248 22.35 -33.95 -66.21
C ASN A 248 22.38 -34.32 -64.71
N LEU A 249 22.16 -33.34 -63.81
CA LEU A 249 22.21 -33.48 -62.35
C LEU A 249 20.90 -33.99 -61.70
N SER A 250 19.81 -34.15 -62.44
CA SER A 250 18.47 -34.42 -61.86
C SER A 250 18.26 -35.82 -61.26
N GLY A 251 19.22 -36.75 -61.42
CA GLY A 251 19.13 -38.14 -60.95
C GLY A 251 20.19 -38.56 -59.92
N GLN A 252 21.05 -37.64 -59.48
CA GLN A 252 22.16 -37.96 -58.58
C GLN A 252 21.78 -37.73 -57.10
N PRO A 253 22.02 -38.69 -56.19
CA PRO A 253 21.78 -38.50 -54.77
C PRO A 253 22.73 -37.44 -54.21
N VAL A 254 22.17 -36.39 -53.58
CA VAL A 254 22.93 -35.34 -52.92
C VAL A 254 23.19 -35.75 -51.46
N THR A 255 24.45 -35.94 -51.10
CA THR A 255 24.87 -36.25 -49.72
C THR A 255 25.52 -35.02 -49.08
N PHE A 256 25.19 -34.73 -47.82
CA PHE A 256 25.75 -33.61 -47.05
C PHE A 256 25.75 -33.93 -45.54
N THR A 257 26.60 -33.22 -44.79
CA THR A 257 26.73 -33.36 -43.33
C THR A 257 26.09 -32.16 -42.64
N VAL A 258 25.46 -32.36 -41.47
CA VAL A 258 24.87 -31.24 -40.72
C VAL A 258 25.95 -30.28 -40.24
N ALA A 259 25.70 -28.97 -40.30
CA ALA A 259 26.62 -27.98 -39.79
C ALA A 259 26.75 -28.08 -38.26
N SER A 260 27.95 -27.77 -37.74
CA SER A 260 28.25 -27.78 -36.30
C SER A 260 27.47 -26.70 -35.52
N SER A 261 27.19 -25.57 -36.14
CA SER A 261 26.49 -24.42 -35.57
C SER A 261 25.45 -23.84 -36.53
N ASP A 262 24.42 -23.17 -35.99
CA ASP A 262 23.43 -22.45 -36.78
C ASP A 262 24.01 -21.10 -37.21
N VAL A 263 24.34 -20.97 -38.49
CA VAL A 263 25.04 -19.82 -39.07
C VAL A 263 24.49 -19.52 -40.47
N ASP A 264 24.52 -18.25 -40.86
CA ASP A 264 24.03 -17.80 -42.16
C ASP A 264 24.82 -18.41 -43.33
N ILE A 265 24.15 -18.55 -44.48
CA ILE A 265 24.76 -18.99 -45.74
C ILE A 265 25.56 -17.81 -46.34
N ALA A 266 26.79 -18.08 -46.79
CA ALA A 266 27.68 -17.08 -47.38
C ALA A 266 27.86 -17.30 -48.90
N THR A 267 28.17 -16.22 -49.62
CA THR A 267 28.47 -16.29 -51.06
C THR A 267 29.74 -17.10 -51.32
N GLY A 268 29.69 -18.02 -52.29
CA GLY A 268 30.82 -18.88 -52.67
C GLY A 268 30.84 -20.25 -51.99
N GLU A 269 29.88 -20.55 -51.11
CA GLU A 269 29.77 -21.87 -50.48
C GLU A 269 29.31 -22.95 -51.48
N THR A 270 29.86 -24.16 -51.32
CA THR A 270 29.44 -25.31 -52.12
C THR A 270 28.01 -25.72 -51.78
N LEU A 271 27.28 -26.31 -52.74
CA LEU A 271 25.92 -26.83 -52.50
C LEU A 271 25.86 -27.76 -51.28
N ALA A 272 26.88 -28.59 -51.06
CA ALA A 272 26.96 -29.48 -49.90
C ALA A 272 27.01 -28.72 -48.55
N THR A 273 27.71 -27.58 -48.50
CA THR A 273 27.82 -26.74 -47.31
C THR A 273 26.50 -26.03 -47.02
N ILE A 274 25.85 -25.51 -48.07
CA ILE A 274 24.54 -24.84 -47.98
C ILE A 274 23.48 -25.79 -47.41
N PHE A 275 23.39 -27.02 -47.94
CA PHE A 275 22.42 -28.02 -47.43
C PHE A 275 22.71 -28.44 -45.97
N GLY A 276 23.98 -28.51 -45.57
CA GLY A 276 24.38 -28.79 -44.20
C GLY A 276 23.94 -27.72 -43.19
N LYS A 277 24.06 -26.43 -43.55
CA LYS A 277 23.59 -25.30 -42.74
C LYS A 277 22.07 -25.24 -42.66
N LEU A 278 21.38 -25.46 -43.79
CA LEU A 278 19.92 -25.47 -43.84
C LEU A 278 19.34 -26.52 -42.88
N LEU A 279 19.93 -27.72 -42.86
CA LEU A 279 19.53 -28.79 -41.94
C LEU A 279 19.74 -28.40 -40.46
N LYS A 280 20.84 -27.72 -40.12
CA LYS A 280 21.11 -27.25 -38.75
C LYS A 280 20.11 -26.19 -38.29
N SER A 281 19.78 -25.24 -39.16
CA SER A 281 18.78 -24.19 -38.88
C SER A 281 17.39 -24.77 -38.59
N VAL A 282 16.95 -25.76 -39.39
CA VAL A 282 15.69 -26.46 -39.16
C VAL A 282 15.68 -27.21 -37.81
N GLN A 283 16.81 -27.83 -37.42
CA GLN A 283 16.92 -28.50 -36.11
C GLN A 283 16.85 -27.51 -34.93
N THR A 284 17.54 -26.37 -35.03
CA THR A 284 17.48 -25.31 -34.01
C THR A 284 16.07 -24.77 -33.85
N LEU A 285 15.38 -24.48 -34.95
CA LEU A 285 13.99 -24.00 -34.94
C LEU A 285 13.04 -24.99 -34.26
N ARG A 286 13.13 -26.29 -34.59
CA ARG A 286 12.28 -27.32 -33.96
C ARG A 286 12.52 -27.43 -32.46
N THR A 287 13.78 -27.35 -32.02
CA THR A 287 14.14 -27.43 -30.59
C THR A 287 13.68 -26.18 -29.84
N GLY A 288 13.88 -24.99 -30.42
CA GLY A 288 13.45 -23.72 -29.84
C GLY A 288 11.93 -23.61 -29.72
N LEU A 289 11.19 -24.06 -30.74
CA LEU A 289 9.74 -24.03 -30.73
C LEU A 289 9.15 -25.02 -29.70
N ALA A 290 9.72 -26.22 -29.56
CA ALA A 290 9.32 -27.18 -28.54
C ALA A 290 9.55 -26.64 -27.11
N GLY A 291 10.62 -25.88 -26.88
CA GLY A 291 10.91 -25.26 -25.58
C GLY A 291 10.02 -24.07 -25.21
N LYS A 292 9.37 -23.43 -26.19
CA LYS A 292 8.46 -22.28 -25.96
C LYS A 292 7.01 -22.70 -25.71
N ALA A 293 6.68 -23.97 -25.87
CA ALA A 293 5.35 -24.55 -25.67
C ALA A 293 5.22 -25.30 -24.32
N ALA A 294 5.80 -24.79 -23.23
CA ALA A 294 5.47 -25.30 -21.90
C ALA A 294 4.03 -24.91 -21.57
N SER A 295 3.14 -25.90 -21.42
CA SER A 295 1.68 -25.74 -21.22
C SER A 295 1.26 -24.99 -19.94
N SER A 296 2.22 -24.58 -19.12
CA SER A 296 2.05 -23.70 -17.96
C SER A 296 3.37 -22.98 -17.71
N HIS A 297 3.32 -21.65 -17.60
CA HIS A 297 4.40 -20.87 -17.01
C HIS A 297 3.82 -20.03 -15.86
N ASN A 298 4.62 -19.84 -14.81
CA ASN A 298 4.23 -19.09 -13.62
C ASN A 298 4.91 -17.72 -13.61
N HIS A 299 4.18 -16.73 -13.11
CA HIS A 299 4.74 -15.43 -12.73
C HIS A 299 4.77 -15.30 -11.21
N SER A 300 5.77 -14.60 -10.70
CA SER A 300 5.77 -14.16 -9.29
C SER A 300 4.64 -13.15 -9.06
N ALA A 301 4.05 -13.17 -7.87
CA ALA A 301 3.07 -12.16 -7.45
C ALA A 301 3.65 -10.72 -7.50
N THR A 302 4.97 -10.56 -7.39
CA THR A 302 5.66 -9.26 -7.56
C THR A 302 5.58 -8.70 -8.98
N ASN A 303 5.19 -9.49 -9.98
CA ASN A 303 5.02 -9.01 -11.35
C ASN A 303 3.65 -8.37 -11.60
N ILE A 304 2.76 -8.33 -10.60
CA ILE A 304 1.43 -7.73 -10.69
C ILE A 304 1.51 -6.29 -10.18
N THR A 305 1.67 -5.34 -11.10
CA THR A 305 1.87 -3.90 -10.80
C THR A 305 0.57 -3.11 -10.67
N SER A 306 -0.60 -3.73 -10.92
CA SER A 306 -1.93 -3.13 -10.72
C SER A 306 -3.03 -4.19 -10.66
N GLY A 307 -4.19 -3.84 -10.09
CA GLY A 307 -5.39 -4.68 -9.98
C GLY A 307 -5.71 -5.15 -8.55
N THR A 308 -6.94 -5.59 -8.32
CA THR A 308 -7.42 -6.09 -7.02
C THR A 308 -7.14 -7.60 -6.92
N LEU A 309 -6.33 -8.02 -5.95
CA LEU A 309 -6.07 -9.45 -5.69
C LEU A 309 -7.11 -10.01 -4.70
N PRO A 310 -7.75 -11.15 -5.00
CA PRO A 310 -8.66 -11.81 -4.07
C PRO A 310 -7.95 -12.13 -2.75
N VAL A 311 -8.66 -12.00 -1.62
CA VAL A 311 -8.13 -12.31 -0.27
C VAL A 311 -7.58 -13.72 -0.14
N THR A 312 -8.07 -14.68 -0.95
CA THR A 312 -7.55 -16.06 -1.05
C THR A 312 -6.12 -16.16 -1.58
N ARG A 313 -5.58 -15.08 -2.14
CA ARG A 313 -4.19 -14.98 -2.63
C ARG A 313 -3.30 -14.04 -1.80
N GLY A 314 -3.67 -13.75 -0.54
CA GLY A 314 -2.76 -13.11 0.42
C GLY A 314 -2.87 -11.60 0.57
N GLY A 315 -4.05 -11.01 0.36
CA GLY A 315 -4.30 -9.55 0.45
C GLY A 315 -4.04 -8.89 1.82
N THR A 316 -3.55 -9.64 2.82
CA THR A 316 -3.22 -9.17 4.18
C THR A 316 -1.71 -9.14 4.46
N GLY A 317 -0.88 -9.69 3.57
CA GLY A 317 0.55 -9.88 3.82
C GLY A 317 0.88 -10.93 4.89
N GLN A 318 -0.10 -11.73 5.33
CA GLN A 318 0.03 -12.69 6.43
C GLN A 318 -0.29 -14.10 5.96
N THR A 319 0.57 -15.07 6.29
CA THR A 319 0.44 -16.48 5.89
C THR A 319 -0.20 -17.36 6.97
N THR A 320 -0.57 -16.78 8.11
CA THR A 320 -1.16 -17.50 9.25
C THR A 320 -2.45 -16.84 9.71
N ALA A 321 -3.39 -17.64 10.23
CA ALA A 321 -4.64 -17.13 10.79
C ALA A 321 -4.39 -16.13 11.94
N ALA A 322 -3.34 -16.35 12.74
CA ALA A 322 -2.92 -15.42 13.80
C ALA A 322 -2.43 -14.09 13.24
N GLY A 323 -1.61 -14.11 12.17
CA GLY A 323 -1.13 -12.90 11.51
C GLY A 323 -2.28 -12.07 10.92
N VAL A 324 -3.27 -12.73 10.31
CA VAL A 324 -4.49 -12.07 9.79
C VAL A 324 -5.27 -11.38 10.91
N LYS A 325 -5.49 -12.05 12.04
CA LYS A 325 -6.18 -11.45 13.20
C LYS A 325 -5.45 -10.23 13.74
N SER A 326 -4.12 -10.27 13.77
CA SER A 326 -3.30 -9.13 14.19
C SER A 326 -3.39 -7.97 13.19
N ALA A 327 -3.33 -8.25 11.89
CA ALA A 327 -3.39 -7.23 10.84
C ALA A 327 -4.75 -6.51 10.78
N PHE A 328 -5.84 -7.20 11.11
CA PHE A 328 -7.17 -6.62 11.21
C PHE A 328 -7.53 -6.08 12.61
N GLY A 329 -6.60 -6.11 13.56
CA GLY A 329 -6.83 -5.62 14.93
C GLY A 329 -7.78 -6.48 15.78
N VAL A 330 -8.14 -7.67 15.31
CA VAL A 330 -9.07 -8.59 15.98
C VAL A 330 -8.51 -9.05 17.33
N THR A 331 -7.20 -9.27 17.42
CA THR A 331 -6.53 -9.68 18.67
C THR A 331 -6.63 -8.61 19.78
N ALA A 332 -6.52 -7.33 19.41
CA ALA A 332 -6.68 -6.23 20.34
C ALA A 332 -8.14 -6.08 20.80
N LEU A 333 -9.09 -6.39 19.91
CA LEU A 333 -10.51 -6.43 20.22
C LEU A 333 -10.85 -7.59 21.16
N GLU A 334 -10.32 -8.80 20.90
CA GLU A 334 -10.46 -9.98 21.77
C GLU A 334 -9.92 -9.69 23.19
N THR A 335 -8.79 -8.99 23.29
CA THR A 335 -8.17 -8.59 24.57
C THR A 335 -9.00 -7.54 25.30
N SER A 336 -9.44 -6.49 24.61
CA SER A 336 -10.30 -5.45 25.19
C SER A 336 -11.64 -6.02 25.67
N LEU A 337 -12.19 -7.00 24.94
CA LEU A 337 -13.45 -7.65 25.29
C LEU A 337 -13.29 -8.59 26.50
N ALA A 338 -12.14 -9.25 26.64
CA ALA A 338 -11.83 -10.06 27.83
C ALA A 338 -11.69 -9.19 29.10
N ASN A 339 -11.18 -7.96 28.98
CA ASN A 339 -11.00 -7.03 30.10
C ASN A 339 -12.29 -6.28 30.50
N LEU A 340 -13.40 -6.48 29.78
CA LEU A 340 -14.68 -5.81 30.07
C LEU A 340 -15.39 -6.40 31.30
N ILE A 341 -15.01 -7.62 31.71
CA ILE A 341 -15.52 -8.30 32.90
C ILE A 341 -14.41 -8.30 33.95
N SER A 342 -14.66 -7.73 35.12
CA SER A 342 -13.68 -7.75 36.21
C SER A 342 -13.54 -9.16 36.80
N ASP A 343 -12.36 -9.48 37.34
CA ASP A 343 -12.12 -10.75 38.07
C ASP A 343 -13.10 -10.94 39.24
N GLU A 344 -13.55 -9.83 39.85
CA GLU A 344 -14.56 -9.82 40.91
C GLU A 344 -15.94 -10.24 40.38
N THR A 345 -16.33 -9.78 39.19
CA THR A 345 -17.57 -10.20 38.52
C THR A 345 -17.53 -11.68 38.15
N ILE A 346 -16.37 -12.19 37.72
CA ILE A 346 -16.17 -13.62 37.41
C ILE A 346 -16.30 -14.46 38.69
N ALA A 347 -15.65 -14.04 39.79
CA ALA A 347 -15.72 -14.72 41.07
C ALA A 347 -17.15 -14.76 41.64
N ALA A 348 -17.88 -13.64 41.55
CA ALA A 348 -19.28 -13.57 41.98
C ALA A 348 -20.19 -14.50 41.16
N ALA A 349 -19.98 -14.57 39.83
CA ALA A 349 -20.75 -15.45 38.96
C ALA A 349 -20.46 -16.94 39.23
N GLN A 350 -19.20 -17.31 39.46
CA GLN A 350 -18.83 -18.67 39.84
C GLN A 350 -19.39 -19.06 41.21
N ALA A 351 -19.41 -18.14 42.17
CA ALA A 351 -20.04 -18.34 43.49
C ALA A 351 -21.57 -18.53 43.38
N ALA A 352 -22.20 -17.97 42.35
CA ALA A 352 -23.61 -18.19 42.01
C ALA A 352 -23.86 -19.49 41.21
N GLY A 353 -22.83 -20.32 40.97
CA GLY A 353 -22.94 -21.60 40.28
C GLY A 353 -22.89 -21.53 38.75
N ILE A 354 -22.48 -20.39 38.18
CA ILE A 354 -22.37 -20.21 36.72
C ILE A 354 -21.02 -20.77 36.24
N ASP A 355 -21.06 -21.75 35.33
CA ASP A 355 -19.85 -22.33 34.73
C ASP A 355 -19.23 -21.38 33.70
N LEU A 356 -18.11 -20.76 34.10
CA LEU A 356 -17.29 -19.86 33.29
C LEU A 356 -15.97 -20.50 32.81
N SER A 357 -15.91 -21.83 32.73
CA SER A 357 -14.79 -22.53 32.10
C SER A 357 -14.81 -22.29 30.58
N GLY A 358 -13.78 -21.63 30.05
CA GLY A 358 -13.64 -21.32 28.61
C GLY A 358 -12.98 -19.99 28.27
N GLY A 359 -13.01 -19.01 29.18
CA GLY A 359 -12.32 -17.72 29.04
C GLY A 359 -12.88 -16.74 28.01
N GLY A 360 -12.60 -15.45 28.20
CA GLY A 360 -12.84 -14.36 27.23
C GLY A 360 -14.29 -14.21 26.76
N VAL A 361 -14.49 -14.19 25.44
CA VAL A 361 -15.77 -13.90 24.76
C VAL A 361 -16.87 -14.90 25.12
N LEU A 362 -16.50 -16.15 25.42
CA LEU A 362 -17.45 -17.20 25.79
C LEU A 362 -18.11 -16.90 27.15
N ASN A 363 -17.34 -16.36 28.09
CA ASN A 363 -17.81 -15.95 29.42
C ASN A 363 -18.69 -14.72 29.32
N LEU A 364 -18.36 -13.76 28.44
CA LEU A 364 -19.20 -12.60 28.18
C LEU A 364 -20.55 -12.99 27.57
N ASN A 365 -20.56 -13.92 26.61
CA ASN A 365 -21.80 -14.40 26.00
C ASN A 365 -22.69 -15.14 27.02
N ARG A 366 -22.10 -15.97 27.89
CA ARG A 366 -22.82 -16.64 28.98
C ARG A 366 -23.41 -15.67 30.01
N LEU A 367 -22.66 -14.63 30.41
CA LEU A 367 -23.16 -13.60 31.34
C LEU A 367 -24.27 -12.75 30.71
N VAL A 368 -24.12 -12.35 29.45
CA VAL A 368 -25.15 -11.58 28.72
C VAL A 368 -26.43 -12.40 28.55
N GLN A 369 -26.32 -13.67 28.19
CA GLN A 369 -27.48 -14.58 28.10
C GLN A 369 -28.22 -14.71 29.44
N LEU A 370 -27.50 -14.74 30.56
CA LEU A 370 -28.09 -14.79 31.89
C LEU A 370 -28.81 -13.48 32.27
N PHE A 371 -28.24 -12.32 31.91
CA PHE A 371 -28.87 -11.01 32.08
C PHE A 371 -30.10 -10.80 31.21
N LEU A 372 -30.21 -11.53 30.08
CA LEU A 372 -31.39 -11.48 29.21
C LEU A 372 -32.50 -12.45 29.63
N THR A 373 -32.19 -13.41 30.50
CA THR A 373 -33.14 -14.44 30.95
C THR A 373 -33.65 -14.24 32.38
N ASN A 374 -33.14 -13.24 33.11
CA ASN A 374 -33.62 -12.78 34.41
C ASN A 374 -34.00 -11.29 34.35
#